data_AF-A0A2T7SQ85-F1
#
_entry.id   AF-A0A2T7SQ85-F1
#
_cell.length_a   1.000
_cell.length_b   1.000
_cell.length_c   1.000
_cell.angle_alpha   90.00
_cell.angle_beta   90.00
_cell.angle_gamma   90.00
#
_symmetry.space_group_name_H-M   'P 1'
#
loop_
_entity.id
_entity.type
_entity.pdbx_description
1 polymer ?
#
loop_
_entity_poly.entity_id
_entity_poly.type
_entity_poly.pdbx_seq_one_letter_code
_entity_poly.pdbx_strand_id
1 'polypeptide(L)'
;MNLVEIDYRFGGKPAGETYDGFPLMSFEAEKKYVDRAKELGWDGVSFVTNTPVNRTTGKVQTENTTDPNTDPDRTYPDDLWKLVDYAKSIGLKVHLQLEIVDYLTDVLVSPQTLASAVVVSDLFKSIKDYQTWMAKDAQLHGVDSINIASLFFLEEQYKGIWTQNIAALREVFKGQLSVTTHFNGQPLSFYSQLDFINVIGLGGDLANYWPKSAEEIVRLYTKPELLFGNGTPQPNQISKLDQFIKDSPVPVMLSKLTSAVTPGPGIIDPWQPWVSSEIPPHLKKYLTEPVDYTYQLREIEAFFNIVNDHYADKILGTFVGQYGSWADDKYYFLKPNALQEAFNVLHHIGFQLNPAWNPVADTAIAKYLSSDHPHDIHFDATSNGQYAGLTGQKNSFVWMAGNDVFTGAERLDKAFAPGKMEGAKLIRSGDALTITALAGNLTLKAVERIVFSDQAIAYDLYGPAGITAKTLGAVFGIDAVHNKSFVGIGLHFVDELNYSYLDLMQLAINARLGANFTHAQVVDLLYTNVVGQVPDAATRKTFTDLLDNGTFTVGGLGVLAADTEFNKTNIKLVGLAQTGLEYLPFSA
;
A
#
# COMPACT_ATOMS: atom_id res chain seq x y z
N MET A 1 8.83 13.16 -8.14
CA MET A 1 8.53 12.50 -9.42
C MET A 1 8.00 11.11 -9.12
N ASN A 2 6.74 10.86 -9.42
CA ASN A 2 6.07 9.58 -9.18
C ASN A 2 5.93 8.84 -10.50
N LEU A 3 6.52 7.65 -10.59
CA LEU A 3 6.52 6.81 -11.79
C LEU A 3 5.81 5.48 -11.54
N VAL A 4 5.16 4.98 -12.57
CA VAL A 4 4.61 3.62 -12.62
C VAL A 4 5.31 2.78 -13.68
N GLU A 5 5.61 1.54 -13.35
CA GLU A 5 6.22 0.57 -14.26
C GLU A 5 5.17 -0.12 -15.10
N ILE A 6 5.33 -0.05 -16.41
CA ILE A 6 4.61 -0.88 -17.37
C ILE A 6 5.54 -2.01 -17.79
N ASP A 7 5.15 -3.23 -17.45
CA ASP A 7 5.82 -4.45 -17.84
C ASP A 7 5.65 -4.66 -19.36
N TYR A 8 6.66 -4.22 -20.11
CA TYR A 8 6.62 -4.14 -21.56
C TYR A 8 7.70 -5.04 -22.22
N ARG A 9 7.90 -6.22 -21.63
CA ARG A 9 8.97 -7.16 -22.00
C ARG A 9 8.62 -7.97 -23.26
N PHE A 10 9.53 -7.91 -24.22
CA PHE A 10 9.69 -8.75 -25.42
C PHE A 10 8.50 -8.82 -26.41
N GLY A 11 8.82 -8.74 -27.71
CA GLY A 11 7.88 -8.83 -28.83
C GLY A 11 7.42 -10.26 -29.17
N GLY A 12 7.92 -11.27 -28.45
CA GLY A 12 7.62 -12.66 -28.71
C GLY A 12 6.35 -13.15 -28.04
N LYS A 13 5.26 -13.24 -28.81
CA LYS A 13 4.40 -14.43 -28.77
C LYS A 13 3.89 -14.69 -30.19
N PRO A 14 3.73 -15.95 -30.64
CA PRO A 14 3.58 -16.27 -32.05
C PRO A 14 2.37 -15.59 -32.69
N ALA A 15 2.46 -15.36 -34.00
CA ALA A 15 1.41 -14.77 -34.82
C ALA A 15 0.01 -15.35 -34.49
N GLY A 16 -0.90 -14.50 -33.98
CA GLY A 16 -2.32 -14.83 -33.77
C GLY A 16 -2.86 -14.69 -32.33
N GLU A 17 -2.05 -14.28 -31.36
CA GLU A 17 -2.48 -14.13 -29.95
C GLU A 17 -2.92 -12.69 -29.65
N THR A 18 -4.05 -12.52 -28.95
CA THR A 18 -4.65 -11.19 -28.75
C THR A 18 -5.17 -10.92 -27.34
N TYR A 19 -4.84 -9.76 -26.77
CA TYR A 19 -5.54 -9.14 -25.65
C TYR A 19 -6.62 -8.18 -26.18
N ASP A 20 -7.88 -8.41 -25.81
CA ASP A 20 -9.05 -7.64 -26.29
C ASP A 20 -9.11 -7.48 -27.83
N GLY A 21 -8.67 -8.50 -28.56
CA GLY A 21 -8.65 -8.50 -30.02
C GLY A 21 -7.41 -7.87 -30.68
N PHE A 22 -6.44 -7.37 -29.90
CA PHE A 22 -5.17 -6.82 -30.39
C PHE A 22 -3.97 -7.70 -30.02
N PRO A 23 -2.91 -7.77 -30.83
CA PRO A 23 -1.70 -8.50 -30.47
C PRO A 23 -1.19 -8.15 -29.06
N LEU A 24 -0.79 -9.14 -28.28
CA LEU A 24 -0.16 -8.89 -26.98
C LEU A 24 1.06 -7.97 -27.18
N MET A 25 1.26 -6.99 -26.28
CA MET A 25 2.33 -5.97 -26.39
C MET A 25 2.19 -5.00 -27.59
N SER A 26 1.09 -5.04 -28.34
CA SER A 26 0.78 -3.99 -29.31
C SER A 26 0.55 -2.65 -28.63
N PHE A 27 0.70 -1.58 -29.40
CA PHE A 27 0.31 -0.25 -28.96
C PHE A 27 -1.12 -0.23 -28.41
N GLU A 28 -2.08 -0.83 -29.12
CA GLU A 28 -3.49 -0.81 -28.74
C GLU A 28 -3.75 -1.54 -27.41
N ALA A 29 -3.04 -2.64 -27.14
CA ALA A 29 -3.16 -3.39 -25.89
C ALA A 29 -2.58 -2.63 -24.68
N GLU A 30 -1.46 -1.92 -24.87
CA GLU A 30 -0.73 -1.29 -23.77
C GLU A 30 -1.08 0.18 -23.54
N LYS A 31 -1.61 0.85 -24.57
CA LYS A 31 -2.05 2.25 -24.50
C LYS A 31 -2.98 2.51 -23.31
N LYS A 32 -3.87 1.57 -22.97
CA LYS A 32 -4.80 1.72 -21.84
C LYS A 32 -4.10 1.87 -20.48
N TYR A 33 -2.93 1.26 -20.29
CA TYR A 33 -2.17 1.42 -19.05
C TYR A 33 -1.47 2.78 -19.00
N VAL A 34 -0.99 3.26 -20.15
CA VAL A 34 -0.45 4.63 -20.28
C VAL A 34 -1.53 5.68 -20.03
N ASP A 35 -2.73 5.50 -20.60
CA ASP A 35 -3.89 6.36 -20.34
C ASP A 35 -4.25 6.33 -18.86
N ARG A 36 -4.33 5.13 -18.27
CA ARG A 36 -4.65 4.98 -16.85
C ARG A 36 -3.63 5.64 -15.94
N ALA A 37 -2.34 5.54 -16.27
CA ALA A 37 -1.28 6.22 -15.55
C ALA A 37 -1.51 7.75 -15.55
N LYS A 38 -1.90 8.30 -16.71
CA LYS A 38 -2.23 9.72 -16.82
C LYS A 38 -3.47 10.10 -16.00
N GLU A 39 -4.52 9.29 -16.04
CA GLU A 39 -5.76 9.51 -15.27
C GLU A 39 -5.53 9.52 -13.77
N LEU A 40 -4.69 8.62 -13.26
CA LEU A 40 -4.38 8.51 -11.83
C LEU A 40 -3.47 9.66 -11.34
N GLY A 41 -2.83 10.41 -12.24
CA GLY A 41 -1.97 11.53 -11.89
C GLY A 41 -0.47 11.19 -11.74
N TRP A 42 0.00 10.10 -12.37
CA TRP A 42 1.43 9.79 -12.41
C TRP A 42 2.21 10.85 -13.21
N ASP A 43 3.46 11.12 -12.81
CA ASP A 43 4.35 12.04 -13.54
C ASP A 43 4.94 11.36 -14.81
N GLY A 44 5.02 10.04 -14.81
CA GLY A 44 5.61 9.28 -15.90
C GLY A 44 5.39 7.77 -15.83
N VAL A 45 5.74 7.10 -16.92
CA VAL A 45 5.71 5.64 -17.07
C VAL A 45 7.11 5.10 -17.32
N SER A 46 7.36 3.88 -16.87
CA SER A 46 8.62 3.17 -17.06
C SER A 46 8.38 1.86 -17.78
N PHE A 47 8.91 1.68 -18.98
CA PHE A 47 8.77 0.43 -19.74
C PHE A 47 9.88 -0.55 -19.39
N VAL A 48 9.52 -1.73 -18.90
CA VAL A 48 10.47 -2.83 -18.69
C VAL A 48 10.73 -3.49 -20.03
N THR A 49 11.95 -3.41 -20.53
CA THR A 49 12.29 -3.91 -21.86
C THR A 49 13.42 -4.95 -21.82
N ASN A 50 14.25 -4.89 -20.77
CA ASN A 50 15.33 -5.84 -20.43
C ASN A 50 16.55 -5.84 -21.38
N THR A 51 17.62 -6.45 -20.90
CA THR A 51 18.85 -6.82 -21.60
C THR A 51 18.98 -8.35 -21.57
N PRO A 52 18.51 -9.07 -22.60
CA PRO A 52 18.46 -10.53 -22.59
C PRO A 52 19.84 -11.11 -22.87
N VAL A 53 20.43 -11.80 -21.89
CA VAL A 53 21.76 -12.43 -22.01
C VAL A 53 21.66 -13.94 -21.96
N ASN A 54 22.48 -14.62 -22.76
CA ASN A 54 22.69 -16.05 -22.67
C ASN A 54 23.76 -16.36 -21.63
N ARG A 55 23.33 -16.90 -20.50
CA ARG A 55 24.20 -17.25 -19.35
C ARG A 55 25.27 -18.30 -19.65
N THR A 56 25.17 -19.02 -20.77
CA THR A 56 26.14 -20.04 -21.19
C THR A 56 27.22 -19.45 -22.10
N THR A 57 26.86 -18.49 -22.95
CA THR A 57 27.79 -17.88 -23.91
C THR A 57 28.34 -16.54 -23.45
N GLY A 58 27.67 -15.89 -22.49
CA GLY A 58 28.01 -14.54 -22.04
C GLY A 58 27.70 -13.47 -23.09
N LYS A 59 26.71 -13.68 -23.96
CA LYS A 59 26.35 -12.71 -25.00
C LYS A 59 24.89 -12.31 -24.88
N VAL A 60 24.57 -11.07 -25.24
CA VAL A 60 23.19 -10.66 -25.48
C VAL A 60 22.63 -11.51 -26.62
N GLN A 61 21.44 -12.06 -26.40
CA GLN A 61 20.76 -12.93 -27.36
C GLN A 61 19.28 -12.60 -27.33
N THR A 62 18.77 -12.10 -28.46
CA THR A 62 17.36 -11.70 -28.62
C THR A 62 16.52 -12.76 -29.33
N GLU A 63 17.13 -13.77 -29.96
CA GLU A 63 16.41 -14.85 -30.63
C GLU A 63 16.66 -16.18 -29.92
N ASN A 64 15.61 -16.93 -29.62
CA ASN A 64 15.67 -18.28 -29.07
C ASN A 64 15.44 -19.30 -30.19
N THR A 65 16.54 -19.87 -30.68
CA THR A 65 16.54 -20.88 -31.75
C THR A 65 16.62 -22.32 -31.22
N THR A 66 16.60 -22.52 -29.90
CA THR A 66 17.06 -23.76 -29.27
C THR A 66 16.00 -24.53 -28.47
N ASP A 67 14.93 -23.89 -28.02
CA ASP A 67 13.86 -24.55 -27.27
C ASP A 67 12.47 -24.13 -27.80
N PRO A 68 11.71 -25.05 -28.42
CA PRO A 68 10.39 -24.77 -28.99
C PRO A 68 9.30 -24.56 -27.94
N ASN A 69 9.58 -24.78 -26.64
CA ASN A 69 8.62 -24.60 -25.54
C ASN A 69 8.80 -23.28 -24.78
N THR A 70 9.85 -22.51 -25.09
CA THR A 70 10.07 -21.16 -24.56
C THR A 70 9.83 -20.14 -25.67
N ASP A 71 9.49 -18.92 -25.27
CA ASP A 71 9.24 -17.83 -26.20
C ASP A 71 10.44 -17.62 -27.15
N PRO A 72 10.26 -17.73 -28.48
CA PRO A 72 11.35 -17.69 -29.43
C PRO A 72 11.92 -16.28 -29.65
N ASP A 73 11.24 -15.21 -29.23
CA ASP A 73 11.62 -13.84 -29.60
C ASP A 73 11.71 -12.89 -28.38
N ARG A 74 12.95 -12.53 -28.05
CA ARG A 74 13.34 -11.56 -27.02
C ARG A 74 13.82 -10.24 -27.65
N THR A 75 13.43 -9.95 -28.89
CA THR A 75 13.55 -8.60 -29.45
C THR A 75 12.55 -7.67 -28.75
N TYR A 76 12.85 -6.37 -28.77
CA TYR A 76 11.92 -5.39 -28.23
C TYR A 76 10.64 -5.33 -29.09
N PRO A 77 9.47 -5.07 -28.49
CA PRO A 77 8.23 -4.96 -29.26
C PRO A 77 8.34 -3.87 -30.34
N ASP A 78 7.84 -4.17 -31.55
CA ASP A 78 7.87 -3.24 -32.70
C ASP A 78 7.23 -1.88 -32.38
N ASP A 79 6.21 -1.89 -31.51
CA ASP A 79 5.45 -0.71 -31.11
C ASP A 79 6.03 0.07 -29.92
N LEU A 80 7.19 -0.35 -29.35
CA LEU A 80 7.82 0.34 -28.21
C LEU A 80 7.90 1.84 -28.42
N TRP A 81 8.49 2.25 -29.55
CA TRP A 81 8.73 3.66 -29.82
C TRP A 81 7.43 4.43 -30.09
N LYS A 82 6.43 3.79 -30.70
CA LYS A 82 5.08 4.36 -30.86
C LYS A 82 4.43 4.62 -29.49
N LEU A 83 4.61 3.71 -28.53
CA LEU A 83 4.09 3.85 -27.17
C LEU A 83 4.85 4.92 -26.37
N VAL A 84 6.19 4.98 -26.51
CA VAL A 84 7.04 6.04 -25.94
C VAL A 84 6.59 7.42 -26.44
N ASP A 85 6.45 7.59 -27.76
CA ASP A 85 6.02 8.84 -28.36
C ASP A 85 4.61 9.24 -27.89
N TYR A 86 3.70 8.27 -27.77
CA TYR A 86 2.36 8.50 -27.27
C TYR A 86 2.34 8.96 -25.80
N ALA A 87 3.03 8.26 -24.91
CA ALA A 87 3.12 8.63 -23.49
C ALA A 87 3.62 10.06 -23.33
N LYS A 88 4.64 10.44 -24.09
CA LYS A 88 5.15 11.81 -24.12
C LYS A 88 4.15 12.80 -24.70
N SER A 89 3.40 12.44 -25.74
CA SER A 89 2.38 13.30 -26.35
C SER A 89 1.27 13.69 -25.37
N ILE A 90 0.98 12.85 -24.36
CA ILE A 90 0.01 13.14 -23.29
C ILE A 90 0.67 13.72 -22.03
N GLY A 91 1.94 14.12 -22.13
CA GLY A 91 2.68 14.84 -21.10
C GLY A 91 3.20 13.97 -19.96
N LEU A 92 3.38 12.67 -20.17
CA LEU A 92 4.08 11.79 -19.24
C LEU A 92 5.58 11.78 -19.55
N LYS A 93 6.41 11.71 -18.50
CA LYS A 93 7.82 11.34 -18.66
C LYS A 93 7.93 9.85 -18.98
N VAL A 94 8.97 9.47 -19.71
CA VAL A 94 9.20 8.09 -20.11
C VAL A 94 10.56 7.60 -19.64
N HIS A 95 10.54 6.46 -18.97
CA HIS A 95 11.70 5.77 -18.44
C HIS A 95 11.81 4.39 -19.09
N LEU A 96 13.02 3.88 -19.31
CA LEU A 96 13.26 2.51 -19.78
C LEU A 96 14.01 1.71 -18.74
N GLN A 97 13.63 0.45 -18.53
CA GLN A 97 14.44 -0.49 -17.74
C GLN A 97 15.10 -1.55 -18.62
N LEU A 98 16.41 -1.64 -18.47
CA LEU A 98 17.29 -2.55 -19.20
C LEU A 98 17.87 -3.61 -18.26
N GLU A 99 17.03 -4.24 -17.44
CA GLU A 99 17.46 -5.25 -16.47
C GLU A 99 18.20 -6.41 -17.14
N ILE A 100 19.26 -6.91 -16.51
CA ILE A 100 20.07 -8.00 -17.08
C ILE A 100 19.39 -9.33 -16.74
N VAL A 101 18.73 -9.93 -17.72
CA VAL A 101 17.94 -11.16 -17.54
C VAL A 101 18.43 -12.28 -18.44
N ASP A 102 18.20 -13.52 -18.03
CA ASP A 102 18.49 -14.69 -18.86
C ASP A 102 17.51 -14.71 -20.03
N TYR A 103 18.02 -14.73 -21.27
CA TYR A 103 17.17 -14.69 -22.47
C TYR A 103 16.18 -15.86 -22.54
N LEU A 104 16.49 -16.99 -21.90
CA LEU A 104 15.61 -18.16 -21.89
C LEU A 104 14.51 -18.01 -20.83
N THR A 105 14.88 -17.73 -19.59
CA THR A 105 13.96 -17.77 -18.44
C THR A 105 13.38 -16.41 -18.04
N ASP A 106 13.90 -15.31 -18.55
CA ASP A 106 13.57 -13.93 -18.15
C ASP A 106 13.75 -13.66 -16.64
N VAL A 107 14.69 -14.38 -16.03
CA VAL A 107 15.10 -14.20 -14.63
C VAL A 107 16.36 -13.36 -14.59
N LEU A 108 16.45 -12.43 -13.64
CA LEU A 108 17.65 -11.64 -13.39
C LEU A 108 18.90 -12.53 -13.28
N VAL A 109 19.93 -12.19 -14.06
CA VAL A 109 21.19 -12.92 -14.06
C VAL A 109 22.06 -12.45 -12.91
N SER A 110 22.58 -13.40 -12.13
CA SER A 110 23.60 -13.14 -11.14
C SER A 110 24.94 -13.77 -11.54
N PRO A 111 26.07 -13.31 -10.97
CA PRO A 111 27.37 -13.96 -11.17
C PRO A 111 27.34 -15.48 -10.92
N GLN A 112 26.51 -15.95 -9.98
CA GLN A 112 26.40 -17.37 -9.61
C GLN A 112 25.60 -18.20 -10.63
N THR A 113 24.77 -17.57 -11.45
CA THR A 113 23.97 -18.25 -12.48
C THR A 113 24.70 -18.40 -13.82
N LEU A 114 25.86 -17.76 -13.99
CA LEU A 114 26.66 -17.85 -15.20
C LEU A 114 27.37 -19.21 -15.32
N ALA A 115 27.46 -19.74 -16.53
CA ALA A 115 28.30 -20.90 -16.80
C ALA A 115 29.77 -20.57 -16.55
N SER A 116 30.54 -21.53 -16.03
CA SER A 116 31.95 -21.33 -15.66
C SER A 116 32.87 -20.89 -16.81
N ALA A 117 32.47 -21.12 -18.06
CA ALA A 117 33.19 -20.69 -19.25
C ALA A 117 32.97 -19.20 -19.61
N VAL A 118 31.99 -18.54 -19.01
CA VAL A 118 31.67 -17.13 -19.31
C VAL A 118 32.70 -16.21 -18.66
N VAL A 119 33.35 -15.40 -19.48
CA VAL A 119 34.23 -14.34 -19.02
C VAL A 119 33.39 -13.08 -18.79
N VAL A 120 33.35 -12.59 -17.55
CA VAL A 120 32.50 -11.46 -17.15
C VAL A 120 32.79 -10.19 -17.96
N SER A 121 34.05 -9.90 -18.33
CA SER A 121 34.37 -8.74 -19.17
C SER A 121 33.76 -8.82 -20.58
N ASP A 122 33.67 -10.02 -21.15
CA ASP A 122 33.08 -10.22 -22.48
C ASP A 122 31.55 -10.11 -22.42
N LEU A 123 30.94 -10.61 -21.34
CA LEU A 123 29.53 -10.39 -21.03
C LEU A 123 29.20 -8.90 -20.99
N PHE A 124 29.97 -8.14 -20.21
CA PHE A 124 29.73 -6.70 -20.08
C PHE A 124 30.03 -5.91 -21.34
N LYS A 125 30.95 -6.37 -22.19
CA LYS A 125 31.11 -5.81 -23.53
C LYS A 125 29.83 -6.00 -24.35
N SER A 126 29.27 -7.21 -24.34
CA SER A 126 28.01 -7.49 -25.07
C SER A 126 26.83 -6.68 -24.52
N ILE A 127 26.71 -6.54 -23.19
CA ILE A 127 25.67 -5.73 -22.54
C ILE A 127 25.83 -4.26 -22.94
N LYS A 128 27.03 -3.70 -22.81
CA LYS A 128 27.32 -2.31 -23.18
C LYS A 128 26.96 -2.03 -24.64
N ASP A 129 27.38 -2.91 -25.57
CA ASP A 129 27.13 -2.71 -27.00
C ASP A 129 25.61 -2.65 -27.29
N TYR A 130 24.83 -3.51 -26.64
CA TYR A 130 23.37 -3.53 -26.76
C TYR A 130 22.68 -2.34 -26.08
N GLN A 131 23.02 -2.02 -24.83
CA GLN A 131 22.44 -0.89 -24.12
C GLN A 131 22.79 0.44 -24.79
N THR A 132 23.98 0.57 -25.39
CA THR A 132 24.38 1.75 -26.19
C THR A 132 23.57 1.87 -27.47
N TRP A 133 23.24 0.74 -28.12
CA TRP A 133 22.33 0.75 -29.27
C TRP A 133 20.93 1.23 -28.87
N MET A 134 20.33 0.64 -27.83
CA MET A 134 19.03 1.06 -27.31
C MET A 134 19.01 2.53 -26.88
N ALA A 135 20.08 3.00 -26.22
CA ALA A 135 20.19 4.38 -25.76
C ALA A 135 20.23 5.41 -26.92
N LYS A 136 20.72 5.03 -28.12
CA LYS A 136 20.66 5.90 -29.31
C LYS A 136 19.23 6.12 -29.77
N ASP A 137 18.42 5.06 -29.84
CA ASP A 137 17.02 5.16 -30.25
C ASP A 137 16.21 5.88 -29.16
N ALA A 138 16.45 5.56 -27.89
CA ALA A 138 15.88 6.27 -26.75
C ALA A 138 16.15 7.79 -26.80
N GLN A 139 17.34 8.20 -27.23
CA GLN A 139 17.68 9.61 -27.44
C GLN A 139 16.84 10.27 -28.55
N LEU A 140 16.55 9.55 -29.64
CA LEU A 140 15.75 10.07 -30.76
C LEU A 140 14.29 10.32 -30.36
N HIS A 141 13.72 9.43 -29.54
CA HIS A 141 12.37 9.55 -28.99
C HIS A 141 12.32 10.43 -27.73
N GLY A 142 13.49 10.85 -27.24
CA GLY A 142 13.66 11.74 -26.09
C GLY A 142 13.23 11.11 -24.76
N VAL A 143 13.47 9.82 -24.58
CA VAL A 143 13.31 9.13 -23.29
C VAL A 143 14.01 9.94 -22.18
N ASP A 144 13.33 10.11 -21.05
CA ASP A 144 13.80 10.94 -19.93
C ASP A 144 14.88 10.23 -19.11
N SER A 145 14.76 8.92 -18.88
CA SER A 145 15.81 8.14 -18.22
C SER A 145 15.90 6.68 -18.65
N ILE A 146 17.07 6.08 -18.38
CA ILE A 146 17.34 4.65 -18.56
C ILE A 146 17.90 4.07 -17.26
N ASN A 147 17.24 3.04 -16.74
CA ASN A 147 17.76 2.19 -15.68
C ASN A 147 18.60 1.05 -16.29
N ILE A 148 19.92 1.08 -16.07
CA ILE A 148 20.86 0.23 -16.81
C ILE A 148 21.11 -1.14 -16.16
N ALA A 149 20.67 -1.34 -14.92
CA ALA A 149 20.86 -2.58 -14.17
C ALA A 149 19.99 -2.64 -12.91
N SER A 150 19.76 -3.87 -12.43
CA SER A 150 19.06 -4.14 -11.18
C SER A 150 19.80 -5.23 -10.37
N LEU A 151 20.05 -4.94 -9.10
CA LEU A 151 20.51 -5.83 -8.02
C LEU A 151 21.87 -6.51 -8.23
N PHE A 152 21.95 -7.45 -9.17
CA PHE A 152 23.13 -8.26 -9.38
C PHE A 152 24.19 -7.48 -10.18
N PHE A 153 25.46 -7.85 -9.98
CA PHE A 153 26.62 -7.14 -10.52
C PHE A 153 26.79 -5.68 -10.05
N LEU A 154 25.96 -5.20 -9.12
CA LEU A 154 26.15 -3.93 -8.42
C LEU A 154 27.07 -4.18 -7.21
N GLU A 155 28.35 -4.37 -7.50
CA GLU A 155 29.39 -4.58 -6.49
C GLU A 155 30.64 -3.78 -6.85
N GLU A 156 31.40 -3.37 -5.83
CA GLU A 156 32.57 -2.51 -6.01
C GLU A 156 33.65 -3.12 -6.93
N GLN A 157 33.74 -4.46 -6.96
CA GLN A 157 34.61 -5.18 -7.89
C GLN A 157 34.29 -4.94 -9.38
N TYR A 158 33.05 -4.58 -9.71
CA TYR A 158 32.61 -4.27 -11.07
C TYR A 158 32.66 -2.77 -11.40
N LYS A 159 33.13 -1.91 -10.49
CA LYS A 159 33.23 -0.45 -10.66
C LYS A 159 33.85 -0.03 -11.99
N GLY A 160 34.99 -0.64 -12.34
CA GLY A 160 35.73 -0.28 -13.56
C GLY A 160 34.91 -0.54 -14.83
N ILE A 161 34.14 -1.62 -14.84
CA ILE A 161 33.26 -2.00 -15.94
C ILE A 161 32.07 -1.03 -16.02
N TRP A 162 31.41 -0.75 -14.90
CA TRP A 162 30.30 0.21 -14.87
C TRP A 162 30.72 1.61 -15.29
N THR A 163 31.89 2.07 -14.87
CA THR A 163 32.47 3.35 -15.30
C THR A 163 32.59 3.42 -16.83
N GLN A 164 33.06 2.34 -17.46
CA GLN A 164 33.18 2.28 -18.92
C GLN A 164 31.82 2.22 -19.62
N ASN A 165 30.87 1.45 -19.08
CA ASN A 165 29.52 1.34 -19.65
C ASN A 165 28.78 2.68 -19.57
N ILE A 166 28.79 3.33 -18.40
CA ILE A 166 28.20 4.66 -18.19
C ILE A 166 28.82 5.68 -19.14
N ALA A 167 30.15 5.71 -19.28
CA ALA A 167 30.82 6.62 -20.20
C ALA A 167 30.34 6.43 -21.65
N ALA A 168 30.25 5.18 -22.14
CA ALA A 168 29.76 4.88 -23.49
C ALA A 168 28.30 5.31 -23.69
N LEU A 169 27.43 5.09 -22.70
CA LEU A 169 26.03 5.53 -22.76
C LEU A 169 25.93 7.06 -22.83
N ARG A 170 26.76 7.80 -22.09
CA ARG A 170 26.76 9.29 -22.11
C ARG A 170 27.21 9.90 -23.44
N GLU A 171 27.96 9.15 -24.26
CA GLU A 171 28.30 9.59 -25.62
C GLU A 171 27.06 9.70 -26.50
N VAL A 172 26.05 8.85 -26.29
CA VAL A 172 24.88 8.70 -27.17
C VAL A 172 23.57 9.16 -26.56
N PHE A 173 23.47 9.24 -25.23
CA PHE A 173 22.24 9.58 -24.50
C PHE A 173 22.46 10.70 -23.50
N LYS A 174 21.58 11.70 -23.54
CA LYS A 174 21.62 12.92 -22.71
C LYS A 174 20.57 12.93 -21.59
N GLY A 175 19.64 11.99 -21.60
CA GLY A 175 18.72 11.78 -20.48
C GLY A 175 19.43 11.19 -19.26
N GLN A 176 18.64 10.88 -18.24
CA GLN A 176 19.15 10.44 -16.95
C GLN A 176 19.53 8.95 -16.95
N LEU A 177 20.57 8.57 -16.22
CA LEU A 177 20.97 7.17 -16.01
C LEU A 177 20.80 6.78 -14.54
N SER A 178 20.25 5.60 -14.30
CA SER A 178 20.06 5.04 -12.96
C SER A 178 20.38 3.56 -12.88
N VAL A 179 20.45 3.04 -11.66
CA VAL A 179 20.45 1.60 -11.34
C VAL A 179 19.45 1.31 -10.22
N THR A 180 19.00 0.07 -10.10
CA THR A 180 18.14 -0.40 -9.01
C THR A 180 18.92 -1.25 -8.02
N THR A 181 18.92 -0.89 -6.73
CA THR A 181 19.68 -1.56 -5.66
C THR A 181 18.87 -1.72 -4.37
N HIS A 182 19.33 -2.59 -3.47
CA HIS A 182 18.89 -2.58 -2.06
C HIS A 182 19.65 -1.53 -1.24
N PHE A 183 19.05 -1.07 -0.15
CA PHE A 183 19.67 -0.18 0.85
C PHE A 183 20.31 -0.92 2.04
N ASN A 184 20.45 -2.25 1.96
CA ASN A 184 21.06 -3.06 3.02
C ASN A 184 22.60 -2.91 3.11
N GLY A 185 23.21 -2.18 2.17
CA GLY A 185 24.66 -1.93 2.11
C GLY A 185 24.95 -0.44 1.85
N GLN A 186 26.23 -0.10 1.79
CA GLN A 186 26.67 1.26 1.50
C GLN A 186 26.55 1.58 0.00
N PRO A 187 26.24 2.84 -0.38
CA PRO A 187 26.27 3.28 -1.79
C PRO A 187 27.64 2.98 -2.44
N LEU A 188 27.62 2.44 -3.66
CA LEU A 188 28.84 2.06 -4.38
C LEU A 188 29.51 3.29 -4.97
N SER A 189 30.84 3.27 -5.09
CA SER A 189 31.57 4.51 -5.43
C SER A 189 31.30 5.01 -6.86
N PHE A 190 30.91 4.12 -7.79
CA PHE A 190 30.54 4.52 -9.16
C PHE A 190 29.17 5.17 -9.24
N TYR A 191 28.34 5.11 -8.21
CA TYR A 191 27.02 5.75 -8.21
C TYR A 191 27.10 7.26 -8.42
N SER A 192 28.24 7.89 -8.09
CA SER A 192 28.53 9.30 -8.39
C SER A 192 28.53 9.66 -9.89
N GLN A 193 28.50 8.67 -10.79
CA GLN A 193 28.44 8.86 -12.24
C GLN A 193 27.01 8.75 -12.81
N LEU A 194 26.05 8.36 -11.97
CA LEU A 194 24.63 8.27 -12.30
C LEU A 194 23.93 9.61 -12.03
N ASP A 195 22.68 9.75 -12.45
CA ASP A 195 21.86 10.92 -12.09
C ASP A 195 21.00 10.66 -10.85
N PHE A 196 20.59 9.41 -10.64
CA PHE A 196 19.87 8.97 -9.45
C PHE A 196 19.97 7.46 -9.28
N ILE A 197 19.53 6.94 -8.14
CA ILE A 197 19.47 5.51 -7.83
C ILE A 197 18.04 5.13 -7.44
N ASN A 198 17.56 4.01 -7.97
CA ASN A 198 16.32 3.38 -7.52
C ASN A 198 16.63 2.46 -6.34
N VAL A 199 15.92 2.64 -5.24
CA VAL A 199 16.13 1.85 -4.02
C VAL A 199 14.90 1.01 -3.75
N ILE A 200 15.09 -0.31 -3.62
CA ILE A 200 14.03 -1.27 -3.29
C ILE A 200 14.27 -1.93 -1.92
N GLY A 201 13.23 -2.55 -1.38
CA GLY A 201 13.31 -3.41 -0.18
C GLY A 201 12.54 -2.89 1.03
N LEU A 202 11.93 -1.70 0.95
CA LEU A 202 11.03 -1.20 1.99
C LEU A 202 9.71 -1.97 1.86
N GLY A 203 9.49 -2.97 2.73
CA GLY A 203 8.37 -3.89 2.51
C GLY A 203 8.57 -5.32 3.00
N GLY A 204 9.77 -5.84 2.75
CA GLY A 204 9.93 -7.24 2.35
C GLY A 204 9.79 -8.35 3.40
N ASP A 205 9.58 -8.05 4.69
CA ASP A 205 9.74 -9.06 5.76
C ASP A 205 8.73 -8.91 6.92
N LEU A 206 7.46 -8.59 6.64
CA LEU A 206 6.40 -8.57 7.66
C LEU A 206 5.66 -9.90 7.83
N ALA A 207 6.14 -10.96 7.19
CA ALA A 207 5.53 -12.30 7.13
C ALA A 207 5.05 -12.85 8.49
N ASN A 208 5.71 -12.46 9.58
CA ASN A 208 5.42 -12.93 10.93
C ASN A 208 4.47 -12.03 11.74
N TYR A 209 4.16 -10.82 11.27
CA TYR A 209 3.45 -9.80 12.06
C TYR A 209 1.99 -9.59 11.66
N TRP A 210 1.59 -10.02 10.45
CA TRP A 210 0.21 -10.00 9.95
C TRP A 210 -0.56 -8.69 10.24
N PRO A 211 -0.04 -7.55 9.77
CA PRO A 211 -0.55 -6.23 10.14
C PRO A 211 -2.00 -6.03 9.68
N LYS A 212 -2.80 -5.43 10.56
CA LYS A 212 -4.24 -5.22 10.36
C LYS A 212 -4.56 -3.88 9.70
N SER A 213 -3.60 -2.97 9.61
CA SER A 213 -3.75 -1.68 8.96
C SER A 213 -2.42 -1.16 8.39
N ALA A 214 -2.49 -0.13 7.53
CA ALA A 214 -1.32 0.56 7.01
C ALA A 214 -0.46 1.17 8.12
N GLU A 215 -1.08 1.76 9.15
CA GLU A 215 -0.38 2.36 10.30
C GLU A 215 0.41 1.32 11.09
N GLU A 216 -0.10 0.08 11.19
CA GLU A 216 0.63 -1.03 11.81
C GLU A 216 1.86 -1.43 10.99
N ILE A 217 1.75 -1.46 9.65
CA ILE A 217 2.90 -1.67 8.74
C ILE A 217 3.95 -0.58 8.96
N VAL A 218 3.54 0.69 8.96
CA VAL A 218 4.50 1.79 9.15
C VAL A 218 5.17 1.72 10.53
N ARG A 219 4.40 1.39 11.58
CA ARG A 219 4.94 1.16 12.91
C ARG A 219 5.97 0.03 12.93
N LEU A 220 5.79 -1.01 12.14
CA LEU A 220 6.76 -2.11 12.05
C LEU A 220 8.06 -1.63 11.39
N TYR A 221 8.01 -0.87 10.29
CA TYR A 221 9.24 -0.38 9.63
C TYR A 221 10.02 0.66 10.45
N THR A 222 9.34 1.41 11.31
CA THR A 222 9.94 2.44 12.19
C THR A 222 10.45 1.88 13.54
N LYS A 223 10.11 0.63 13.91
CA LYS A 223 10.49 0.03 15.21
C LYS A 223 12.01 -0.07 15.36
N PRO A 224 12.65 0.56 16.37
CA PRO A 224 14.10 0.62 16.54
C PRO A 224 14.83 -0.72 16.41
N GLU A 225 14.20 -1.77 16.93
CA GLU A 225 14.63 -3.16 16.79
C GLU A 225 13.45 -4.02 16.31
N LEU A 226 13.61 -4.65 15.15
CA LEU A 226 12.76 -5.75 14.70
C LEU A 226 13.49 -7.07 14.95
N LEU A 227 12.78 -8.02 15.58
CA LEU A 227 13.25 -9.39 15.70
C LEU A 227 12.84 -10.15 14.44
N PHE A 228 13.80 -10.41 13.56
CA PHE A 228 13.59 -11.29 12.42
C PHE A 228 13.44 -12.74 12.90
N GLY A 229 12.94 -13.65 12.05
CA GLY A 229 12.60 -15.04 12.42
C GLY A 229 13.73 -15.87 13.05
N ASN A 230 14.97 -15.38 13.04
CA ASN A 230 16.13 -15.96 13.73
C ASN A 230 16.42 -15.35 15.12
N GLY A 231 15.56 -14.45 15.62
CA GLY A 231 15.69 -13.79 16.92
C GLY A 231 16.79 -12.73 17.02
N THR A 232 17.43 -12.34 15.92
CA THR A 232 18.50 -11.33 15.93
C THR A 232 17.90 -9.93 15.76
N PRO A 233 18.16 -8.98 16.68
CA PRO A 233 17.80 -7.58 16.50
C PRO A 233 18.52 -7.00 15.29
N GLN A 234 17.76 -6.40 14.37
CA GLN A 234 18.31 -5.64 13.24
C GLN A 234 17.89 -4.17 13.39
N PRO A 235 18.76 -3.21 13.01
CA PRO A 235 18.38 -1.80 12.93
C PRO A 235 17.13 -1.63 12.09
N ASN A 236 16.25 -0.71 12.49
CA ASN A 236 15.00 -0.45 11.79
C ASN A 236 15.24 -0.09 10.32
N GLN A 237 14.33 -0.50 9.43
CA GLN A 237 14.49 -0.35 7.97
C GLN A 237 14.62 1.13 7.59
N ILE A 238 13.91 2.01 8.29
CA ILE A 238 13.95 3.47 8.12
C ILE A 238 15.34 4.05 8.40
N SER A 239 16.05 3.59 9.43
CA SER A 239 17.39 4.11 9.77
C SER A 239 18.43 3.66 8.75
N LYS A 240 18.30 2.43 8.22
CA LYS A 240 19.15 1.95 7.12
C LYS A 240 18.90 2.76 5.86
N LEU A 241 17.63 3.03 5.53
CA LEU A 241 17.26 3.86 4.38
C LEU A 241 17.72 5.32 4.55
N ASP A 242 17.53 5.92 5.72
CA ASP A 242 17.99 7.27 6.06
C ASP A 242 19.50 7.39 5.89
N GLN A 243 20.25 6.42 6.43
CA GLN A 243 21.70 6.38 6.29
C GLN A 243 22.11 6.20 4.83
N PHE A 244 21.44 5.33 4.08
CA PHE A 244 21.69 5.14 2.65
C PHE A 244 21.45 6.42 1.85
N ILE A 245 20.33 7.11 2.07
CA ILE A 245 19.98 8.37 1.40
C ILE A 245 21.04 9.43 1.73
N LYS A 246 21.45 9.53 3.01
CA LYS A 246 22.47 10.47 3.46
C LYS A 246 23.84 10.21 2.83
N ASP A 247 24.23 8.95 2.69
CA ASP A 247 25.52 8.55 2.13
C ASP A 247 25.51 8.51 0.59
N SER A 248 24.32 8.55 -0.03
CA SER A 248 24.17 8.46 -1.48
C SER A 248 24.79 9.69 -2.16
N PRO A 249 25.66 9.52 -3.17
CA PRO A 249 26.27 10.64 -3.87
C PRO A 249 25.32 11.35 -4.84
N VAL A 250 24.14 10.77 -5.08
CA VAL A 250 23.12 11.24 -6.02
C VAL A 250 21.73 11.08 -5.40
N PRO A 251 20.71 11.80 -5.89
CA PRO A 251 19.33 11.64 -5.43
C PRO A 251 18.84 10.18 -5.48
N VAL A 252 17.98 9.83 -4.53
CA VAL A 252 17.38 8.50 -4.43
C VAL A 252 15.93 8.56 -4.88
N MET A 253 15.49 7.60 -5.68
CA MET A 253 14.07 7.33 -5.93
C MET A 253 13.68 6.06 -5.18
N LEU A 254 12.60 6.11 -4.40
CA LEU A 254 12.17 4.97 -3.60
C LEU A 254 11.18 4.12 -4.39
N SER A 255 11.47 2.83 -4.50
CA SER A 255 10.72 1.89 -5.32
C SER A 255 9.95 0.87 -4.47
N LYS A 256 8.70 0.63 -4.85
CA LYS A 256 7.81 -0.37 -4.26
C LYS A 256 7.38 -1.39 -5.30
N LEU A 257 7.61 -2.66 -4.96
CA LEU A 257 6.96 -3.79 -5.60
C LEU A 257 5.83 -4.26 -4.68
N THR A 258 4.62 -4.38 -5.22
CA THR A 258 3.40 -4.63 -4.42
C THR A 258 2.87 -6.02 -4.71
N SER A 259 3.25 -7.01 -3.91
CA SER A 259 2.59 -8.31 -3.95
C SER A 259 1.25 -8.26 -3.21
N ALA A 260 0.17 -8.81 -3.78
CA ALA A 260 -1.09 -8.95 -3.06
C ALA A 260 -1.10 -10.08 -2.02
N VAL A 261 -0.14 -11.01 -2.09
CA VAL A 261 0.01 -12.06 -1.10
C VAL A 261 1.33 -11.87 -0.36
N THR A 262 1.24 -11.61 0.95
CA THR A 262 2.39 -11.76 1.85
C THR A 262 2.71 -13.24 1.97
N PRO A 263 4.00 -13.61 2.02
CA PRO A 263 4.34 -14.84 2.66
C PRO A 263 3.87 -14.80 4.11
N GLY A 264 2.98 -15.70 4.54
CA GLY A 264 2.86 -16.01 5.97
C GLY A 264 4.16 -16.61 6.52
N PRO A 265 4.24 -16.91 7.82
CA PRO A 265 5.42 -17.52 8.41
C PRO A 265 5.81 -18.79 7.64
N GLY A 266 7.01 -18.79 7.04
CA GLY A 266 7.54 -19.93 6.28
C GLY A 266 7.11 -20.03 4.81
N ILE A 267 6.50 -18.98 4.24
CA ILE A 267 6.17 -18.93 2.81
C ILE A 267 7.35 -18.31 2.03
N ILE A 268 7.70 -18.95 0.92
CA ILE A 268 8.81 -18.56 0.04
C ILE A 268 8.35 -17.43 -0.90
N ASP A 269 9.29 -16.56 -1.28
CA ASP A 269 9.10 -15.55 -2.32
C ASP A 269 8.38 -16.17 -3.54
N PRO A 270 7.22 -15.66 -3.95
CA PRO A 270 6.50 -16.16 -5.11
C PRO A 270 7.18 -15.80 -6.45
N TRP A 271 8.35 -15.15 -6.45
CA TRP A 271 9.30 -15.11 -7.57
C TRP A 271 10.28 -16.30 -7.60
N GLN A 272 10.32 -17.18 -6.59
CA GLN A 272 11.04 -18.45 -6.68
C GLN A 272 10.45 -19.53 -7.64
N PRO A 273 9.16 -19.54 -8.06
CA PRO A 273 8.57 -20.67 -8.77
C PRO A 273 8.78 -20.66 -10.29
N TRP A 274 9.44 -19.65 -10.87
CA TRP A 274 9.81 -19.68 -12.31
C TRP A 274 10.82 -20.80 -12.64
N VAL A 275 11.35 -21.48 -11.60
CA VAL A 275 12.37 -22.53 -11.71
C VAL A 275 11.87 -23.93 -11.34
N SER A 276 10.61 -24.12 -10.90
CA SER A 276 10.09 -25.46 -10.58
C SER A 276 8.68 -25.73 -11.14
N SER A 277 8.50 -26.87 -11.80
CA SER A 277 7.19 -27.41 -12.19
C SER A 277 6.29 -27.80 -11.00
N GLU A 278 6.77 -27.66 -9.77
CA GLU A 278 6.04 -27.97 -8.56
C GLU A 278 5.60 -26.68 -7.85
N ILE A 279 4.28 -26.45 -7.82
CA ILE A 279 3.69 -25.37 -7.03
C ILE A 279 3.82 -25.73 -5.55
N PRO A 280 4.35 -24.83 -4.70
CA PRO A 280 4.34 -25.02 -3.26
C PRO A 280 2.92 -25.34 -2.75
N PRO A 281 2.71 -26.38 -1.92
CA PRO A 281 1.37 -26.82 -1.52
C PRO A 281 0.46 -25.71 -0.95
N HIS A 282 1.05 -24.72 -0.26
CA HIS A 282 0.31 -23.60 0.32
C HIS A 282 -0.20 -22.58 -0.71
N LEU A 283 0.37 -22.53 -1.92
CA LEU A 283 -0.10 -21.66 -3.00
C LEU A 283 -1.18 -22.30 -3.87
N LYS A 284 -1.31 -23.64 -3.85
CA LYS A 284 -2.29 -24.37 -4.68
C LYS A 284 -3.74 -23.95 -4.43
N LYS A 285 -4.07 -23.49 -3.23
CA LYS A 285 -5.43 -23.00 -2.88
C LYS A 285 -5.89 -21.82 -3.77
N TYR A 286 -4.96 -20.99 -4.23
CA TYR A 286 -5.24 -19.84 -5.08
C TYR A 286 -5.58 -20.21 -6.52
N LEU A 287 -5.54 -21.50 -6.90
CA LEU A 287 -6.13 -21.98 -8.15
C LEU A 287 -7.67 -21.86 -8.15
N THR A 288 -8.29 -21.78 -6.98
CA THR A 288 -9.75 -21.81 -6.83
C THR A 288 -10.29 -20.76 -5.87
N GLU A 289 -9.48 -20.27 -4.94
CA GLU A 289 -9.88 -19.25 -3.97
C GLU A 289 -9.66 -17.83 -4.53
N PRO A 290 -10.60 -16.88 -4.29
CA PRO A 290 -10.39 -15.48 -4.65
C PRO A 290 -9.27 -14.88 -3.80
N VAL A 291 -8.61 -13.86 -4.34
CA VAL A 291 -7.48 -13.22 -3.67
C VAL A 291 -7.92 -11.97 -2.92
N ASP A 292 -7.48 -11.92 -1.66
CA ASP A 292 -7.72 -10.79 -0.77
C ASP A 292 -6.66 -9.71 -1.01
N TYR A 293 -7.03 -8.71 -1.80
CA TYR A 293 -6.19 -7.56 -2.11
C TYR A 293 -6.02 -6.58 -0.94
N THR A 294 -6.68 -6.80 0.19
CA THR A 294 -6.62 -5.89 1.35
C THR A 294 -5.20 -5.76 1.88
N TYR A 295 -4.37 -6.81 1.80
CA TYR A 295 -2.96 -6.71 2.17
C TYR A 295 -2.17 -5.81 1.22
N GLN A 296 -2.35 -5.99 -0.11
CA GLN A 296 -1.72 -5.13 -1.11
C GLN A 296 -2.07 -3.66 -0.88
N LEU A 297 -3.36 -3.39 -0.62
CA LEU A 297 -3.87 -2.07 -0.32
C LEU A 297 -3.13 -1.46 0.89
N ARG A 298 -3.06 -2.18 2.01
CA ARG A 298 -2.37 -1.71 3.22
C ARG A 298 -0.88 -1.44 2.97
N GLU A 299 -0.21 -2.26 2.17
CA GLU A 299 1.21 -2.06 1.81
C GLU A 299 1.43 -0.83 0.92
N ILE A 300 0.51 -0.56 -0.01
CA ILE A 300 0.52 0.65 -0.85
C ILE A 300 0.30 1.89 0.03
N GLU A 301 -0.74 1.86 0.87
CA GLU A 301 -1.05 2.95 1.80
C GLU A 301 0.13 3.22 2.73
N ALA A 302 0.70 2.18 3.34
CA ALA A 302 1.85 2.32 4.23
C ALA A 302 3.08 2.86 3.50
N PHE A 303 3.33 2.43 2.27
CA PHE A 303 4.43 2.93 1.47
C PHE A 303 4.30 4.43 1.21
N PHE A 304 3.14 4.89 0.73
CA PHE A 304 2.94 6.31 0.45
C PHE A 304 2.88 7.16 1.71
N ASN A 305 2.33 6.65 2.81
CA ASN A 305 2.41 7.31 4.11
C ASN A 305 3.88 7.54 4.50
N ILE A 306 4.71 6.49 4.48
CA ILE A 306 6.15 6.62 4.79
C ILE A 306 6.84 7.64 3.89
N VAL A 307 6.57 7.59 2.60
CA VAL A 307 7.15 8.55 1.65
C VAL A 307 6.75 9.98 2.04
N ASN A 308 5.46 10.23 2.21
CA ASN A 308 4.94 11.56 2.49
C ASN A 308 5.42 12.11 3.83
N ASP A 309 5.54 11.25 4.84
CA ASP A 309 5.80 11.66 6.21
C ASP A 309 7.31 11.77 6.52
N HIS A 310 8.14 10.94 5.86
CA HIS A 310 9.58 10.87 6.16
C HIS A 310 10.49 11.33 5.03
N TYR A 311 10.02 11.28 3.78
CA TYR A 311 10.91 11.34 2.61
C TYR A 311 10.50 12.34 1.54
N ALA A 312 9.35 13.01 1.66
CA ALA A 312 8.82 13.91 0.63
C ALA A 312 9.84 14.96 0.13
N ASP A 313 10.71 15.44 1.02
CA ASP A 313 11.78 16.40 0.74
C ASP A 313 13.20 15.78 0.64
N LYS A 314 13.33 14.47 0.88
CA LYS A 314 14.62 13.75 0.91
C LYS A 314 14.88 12.87 -0.30
N ILE A 315 13.85 12.51 -1.06
CA ILE A 315 13.94 11.65 -2.24
C ILE A 315 13.52 12.40 -3.51
N LEU A 316 13.99 11.93 -4.66
CA LEU A 316 13.59 12.41 -5.99
C LEU A 316 12.11 12.10 -6.28
N GLY A 317 11.61 11.01 -5.71
CA GLY A 317 10.20 10.63 -5.72
C GLY A 317 10.03 9.12 -5.62
N THR A 318 8.93 8.62 -6.16
CA THR A 318 8.51 7.23 -6.01
C THR A 318 8.44 6.49 -7.33
N PHE A 319 8.63 5.18 -7.25
CA PHE A 319 8.47 4.26 -8.35
C PHE A 319 7.62 3.08 -7.88
N VAL A 320 6.57 2.74 -8.62
CA VAL A 320 5.72 1.60 -8.29
C VAL A 320 5.69 0.62 -9.45
N GLY A 321 6.04 -0.63 -9.17
CA GLY A 321 6.21 -1.69 -10.17
C GLY A 321 4.89 -2.34 -10.65
N GLN A 322 5.00 -3.13 -11.73
CA GLN A 322 4.05 -4.19 -12.10
C GLN A 322 2.64 -3.79 -12.60
N TYR A 323 2.49 -2.72 -13.42
CA TYR A 323 1.32 -2.58 -14.32
C TYR A 323 1.61 -3.34 -15.63
N GLY A 324 0.69 -4.13 -16.20
CA GLY A 324 0.93 -4.72 -17.53
C GLY A 324 -0.16 -5.64 -18.07
N SER A 325 -0.24 -5.80 -19.40
CA SER A 325 -1.30 -6.58 -20.07
C SER A 325 -1.14 -8.10 -19.99
N TRP A 326 0.07 -8.61 -19.79
CA TRP A 326 0.30 -10.06 -19.83
C TRP A 326 -0.41 -10.80 -18.71
N ALA A 327 -0.58 -10.15 -17.55
CA ALA A 327 -1.36 -10.71 -16.45
C ALA A 327 -2.83 -10.87 -16.84
N ASP A 328 -3.30 -10.03 -17.76
CA ASP A 328 -4.66 -9.81 -18.23
C ASP A 328 -5.10 -10.82 -19.33
N ASP A 329 -4.14 -11.56 -19.89
CA ASP A 329 -4.34 -12.45 -21.02
C ASP A 329 -4.72 -13.88 -20.59
N LYS A 330 -5.83 -14.38 -21.16
CA LYS A 330 -6.32 -15.76 -20.99
C LYS A 330 -5.34 -16.83 -21.51
N TYR A 331 -4.29 -16.44 -22.23
CA TYR A 331 -3.45 -17.36 -22.99
C TYR A 331 -2.36 -18.11 -22.20
N TYR A 332 -1.77 -17.54 -21.12
CA TYR A 332 -0.88 -18.32 -20.23
C TYR A 332 -1.56 -19.61 -19.71
N PHE A 333 -2.88 -19.68 -19.88
CA PHE A 333 -3.78 -20.68 -19.35
C PHE A 333 -4.34 -21.65 -20.42
N LEU A 334 -3.92 -21.58 -21.70
CA LEU A 334 -4.50 -22.40 -22.78
C LEU A 334 -3.56 -23.41 -23.43
N LYS A 335 -2.24 -23.34 -23.23
CA LYS A 335 -1.30 -24.40 -23.65
C LYS A 335 -0.96 -25.30 -22.45
N PRO A 336 -1.23 -26.62 -22.53
CA PRO A 336 -0.80 -27.55 -21.49
C PRO A 336 0.74 -27.64 -21.51
N ASN A 337 1.39 -26.92 -20.61
CA ASN A 337 2.82 -27.04 -20.34
C ASN A 337 3.02 -27.30 -18.84
N ALA A 338 4.22 -27.72 -18.46
CA ALA A 338 4.54 -28.10 -17.08
C ALA A 338 4.44 -26.94 -16.06
N LEU A 339 4.18 -25.70 -16.51
CA LEU A 339 4.17 -24.49 -15.70
C LEU A 339 2.79 -23.82 -15.63
N GLN A 340 1.78 -24.32 -16.36
CA GLN A 340 0.45 -23.71 -16.48
C GLN A 340 -0.22 -23.45 -15.12
N GLU A 341 -0.20 -24.43 -14.22
CA GLU A 341 -0.78 -24.26 -12.89
C GLU A 341 -0.03 -23.22 -12.06
N ALA A 342 1.30 -23.14 -12.19
CA ALA A 342 2.10 -22.14 -11.49
C ALA A 342 1.75 -20.72 -11.98
N PHE A 343 1.60 -20.52 -13.29
CA PHE A 343 1.16 -19.24 -13.86
C PHE A 343 -0.28 -18.87 -13.43
N ASN A 344 -1.20 -19.84 -13.38
CA ASN A 344 -2.55 -19.62 -12.83
C ASN A 344 -2.48 -19.09 -11.40
N VAL A 345 -1.67 -19.74 -10.54
CA VAL A 345 -1.49 -19.28 -9.15
C VAL A 345 -0.93 -17.86 -9.09
N LEU A 346 0.11 -17.55 -9.87
CA LEU A 346 0.75 -16.23 -9.89
C LEU A 346 -0.23 -15.11 -10.28
N HIS A 347 -1.09 -15.40 -11.26
CA HIS A 347 -2.15 -14.49 -11.69
C HIS A 347 -3.17 -14.24 -10.58
N HIS A 348 -3.67 -15.30 -9.95
CA HIS A 348 -4.67 -15.16 -8.88
C HIS A 348 -4.09 -14.36 -7.72
N ILE A 349 -2.87 -14.69 -7.27
CA ILE A 349 -2.24 -14.02 -6.11
C ILE A 349 -1.78 -12.58 -6.34
N GLY A 350 -2.10 -11.99 -7.50
CA GLY A 350 -2.24 -10.54 -7.60
C GLY A 350 -0.93 -9.78 -7.44
N PHE A 351 0.16 -10.26 -8.05
CA PHE A 351 1.41 -9.49 -8.09
C PHE A 351 1.30 -8.16 -8.82
N GLN A 352 0.32 -8.04 -9.70
CA GLN A 352 0.21 -6.90 -10.58
C GLN A 352 -0.84 -5.92 -10.10
N LEU A 353 -0.52 -4.65 -10.27
CA LEU A 353 -1.47 -3.57 -10.16
C LEU A 353 -2.26 -3.54 -11.46
N ASN A 354 -3.39 -4.26 -11.45
CA ASN A 354 -4.26 -4.36 -12.61
C ASN A 354 -5.62 -3.73 -12.29
N PRO A 355 -6.02 -2.65 -12.99
CA PRO A 355 -7.28 -1.96 -12.75
C PRO A 355 -8.52 -2.85 -12.99
N ALA A 356 -8.41 -3.89 -13.81
CA ALA A 356 -9.53 -4.77 -14.14
C ALA A 356 -9.93 -5.70 -12.98
N TRP A 357 -8.97 -6.14 -12.15
CA TRP A 357 -9.22 -7.11 -11.07
C TRP A 357 -8.93 -6.58 -9.67
N ASN A 358 -8.08 -5.55 -9.56
CA ASN A 358 -7.85 -4.83 -8.31
C ASN A 358 -8.05 -3.30 -8.47
N PRO A 359 -9.30 -2.84 -8.68
CA PRO A 359 -9.61 -1.41 -8.76
C PRO A 359 -9.40 -0.67 -7.43
N VAL A 360 -9.26 -1.40 -6.32
CA VAL A 360 -9.10 -0.82 -4.97
C VAL A 360 -7.69 -0.23 -4.80
N ALA A 361 -6.66 -0.93 -5.28
CA ALA A 361 -5.28 -0.40 -5.28
C ALA A 361 -5.16 0.88 -6.12
N ASP A 362 -5.79 0.92 -7.29
CA ASP A 362 -5.88 2.10 -8.15
C ASP A 362 -6.51 3.30 -7.42
N THR A 363 -7.60 3.06 -6.69
CA THR A 363 -8.30 4.10 -5.92
C THR A 363 -7.40 4.66 -4.82
N ALA A 364 -6.66 3.80 -4.13
CA ALA A 364 -5.70 4.23 -3.12
C ALA A 364 -4.55 5.03 -3.74
N ILE A 365 -3.94 4.54 -4.82
CA ILE A 365 -2.88 5.23 -5.55
C ILE A 365 -3.35 6.62 -6.03
N ALA A 366 -4.53 6.72 -6.65
CA ALA A 366 -5.09 8.00 -7.08
C ALA A 366 -5.23 8.99 -5.91
N LYS A 367 -5.68 8.51 -4.74
CA LYS A 367 -5.76 9.34 -3.52
C LYS A 367 -4.39 9.95 -3.21
N TYR A 368 -3.32 9.15 -3.23
CA TYR A 368 -1.94 9.58 -2.91
C TYR A 368 -1.29 10.48 -3.96
N LEU A 369 -1.64 10.31 -5.23
CA LEU A 369 -1.12 11.14 -6.32
C LEU A 369 -1.86 12.48 -6.45
N SER A 370 -3.05 12.59 -5.86
CA SER A 370 -3.81 13.84 -5.85
C SER A 370 -3.21 14.86 -4.88
N SER A 371 -3.25 16.15 -5.23
CA SER A 371 -2.77 17.26 -4.38
C SER A 371 -3.58 17.47 -3.10
N ASP A 372 -4.72 16.78 -2.94
CA ASP A 372 -5.60 16.81 -1.77
C ASP A 372 -5.28 15.67 -0.78
N HIS A 373 -4.12 15.02 -0.90
CA HIS A 373 -3.73 13.99 0.04
C HIS A 373 -3.53 14.57 1.45
N PRO A 374 -4.24 14.08 2.47
CA PRO A 374 -3.95 14.47 3.84
C PRO A 374 -2.61 13.84 4.26
N HIS A 375 -1.64 14.63 4.72
CA HIS A 375 -0.41 14.10 5.30
C HIS A 375 -0.77 13.44 6.64
N ASP A 376 -1.25 12.21 6.55
CA ASP A 376 -2.08 11.58 7.58
C ASP A 376 -1.25 11.08 8.78
N ILE A 377 0.10 11.15 8.80
CA ILE A 377 0.88 10.61 9.92
C ILE A 377 2.13 11.43 10.30
N HIS A 378 2.14 11.95 11.52
CA HIS A 378 3.34 12.49 12.16
C HIS A 378 4.02 11.41 13.02
N PHE A 379 5.25 11.05 12.66
CA PHE A 379 6.08 10.13 13.44
C PHE A 379 7.19 10.87 14.18
N ASP A 380 7.51 10.45 15.41
CA ASP A 380 8.88 10.54 15.90
C ASP A 380 9.29 9.27 16.67
N ALA A 381 10.55 8.92 16.41
CA ALA A 381 11.35 7.85 16.91
C ALA A 381 12.02 8.21 18.26
N THR A 382 11.63 7.51 19.31
CA THR A 382 12.50 7.15 20.45
C THR A 382 13.07 8.25 21.35
N SER A 383 12.72 9.53 21.15
CA SER A 383 13.22 10.65 21.95
C SER A 383 12.08 11.54 22.45
N ASN A 384 12.27 12.22 23.59
CA ASN A 384 11.27 13.15 24.14
C ASN A 384 11.03 14.32 23.18
N GLY A 385 9.81 14.50 22.69
CA GLY A 385 9.48 15.64 21.82
C GLY A 385 8.06 16.18 21.95
N GLN A 386 7.79 17.25 21.20
CA GLN A 386 6.48 17.89 21.09
C GLN A 386 6.10 17.98 19.63
N TYR A 387 4.94 17.42 19.29
CA TYR A 387 4.47 17.27 17.92
C TYR A 387 3.06 17.84 17.80
N ALA A 388 2.82 18.56 16.73
CA ALA A 388 1.54 19.17 16.43
C ALA A 388 1.06 18.69 15.06
N GLY A 389 -0.20 18.29 14.98
CA GLY A 389 -0.87 17.93 13.74
C GLY A 389 -1.10 19.13 12.83
N LEU A 390 -1.32 18.86 11.55
CA LEU A 390 -1.61 19.87 10.55
C LEU A 390 -3.11 20.19 10.53
N THR A 391 -3.42 21.48 10.44
CA THR A 391 -4.82 21.96 10.33
C THR A 391 -5.49 21.45 9.05
N GLY A 392 -6.79 21.12 9.15
CA GLY A 392 -7.59 20.61 8.03
C GLY A 392 -7.34 19.15 7.66
N GLN A 393 -6.60 18.37 8.46
CA GLN A 393 -6.14 17.01 8.11
C GLN A 393 -6.43 16.03 9.25
N LYS A 394 -6.68 14.75 8.93
CA LYS A 394 -6.65 13.70 9.96
C LYS A 394 -5.18 13.46 10.32
N ASN A 395 -4.82 13.35 11.60
CA ASN A 395 -3.41 13.14 12.00
C ASN A 395 -3.27 11.84 12.78
N SER A 396 -2.34 11.01 12.36
CA SER A 396 -1.91 9.84 13.12
C SER A 396 -0.59 10.14 13.80
N PHE A 397 -0.45 9.80 15.07
CA PHE A 397 0.77 9.95 15.84
C PHE A 397 1.19 8.59 16.37
N VAL A 398 2.46 8.20 16.21
CA VAL A 398 2.94 6.91 16.73
C VAL A 398 3.90 7.12 17.87
N TRP A 399 3.51 6.65 19.05
CA TRP A 399 4.36 6.67 20.23
C TRP A 399 5.12 5.35 20.35
N MET A 400 6.45 5.42 20.41
CA MET A 400 7.31 4.24 20.51
C MET A 400 7.93 4.09 21.90
N ALA A 401 8.54 5.16 22.41
CA ALA A 401 9.18 5.27 23.70
C ALA A 401 9.51 6.73 23.99
N GLY A 402 9.81 7.05 25.26
CA GLY A 402 10.16 8.40 25.69
C GLY A 402 8.98 9.15 26.31
N ASN A 403 9.23 10.43 26.61
CA ASN A 403 8.26 11.36 27.18
C ASN A 403 7.81 12.37 26.12
N ASP A 404 6.66 12.13 25.50
CA ASP A 404 6.20 12.87 24.33
C ASP A 404 4.93 13.66 24.58
N VAL A 405 4.73 14.71 23.78
CA VAL A 405 3.48 15.47 23.70
C VAL A 405 2.97 15.46 22.26
N PHE A 406 1.80 14.89 22.02
CA PHE A 406 1.10 14.99 20.74
C PHE A 406 -0.07 15.96 20.87
N THR A 407 -0.11 16.93 19.99
CA THR A 407 -1.20 17.90 19.89
C THR A 407 -1.87 17.68 18.54
N GLY A 408 -3.10 17.18 18.53
CA GLY A 408 -3.87 17.10 17.30
C GLY A 408 -4.34 18.47 16.81
N ALA A 409 -5.15 18.48 15.76
CA ALA A 409 -5.63 19.65 15.07
C ALA A 409 -7.14 19.53 14.77
N GLU A 410 -7.59 20.06 13.64
CA GLU A 410 -8.96 19.86 13.17
C GLU A 410 -9.07 18.49 12.49
N ARG A 411 -10.28 17.91 12.42
CA ARG A 411 -10.55 16.54 11.94
C ARG A 411 -10.12 15.45 12.94
N LEU A 412 -10.11 14.19 12.50
CA LEU A 412 -9.93 13.03 13.37
C LEU A 412 -8.45 12.73 13.58
N ASP A 413 -8.01 12.71 14.83
CA ASP A 413 -6.64 12.40 15.19
C ASP A 413 -6.53 11.10 16.01
N LYS A 414 -5.52 10.30 15.67
CA LYS A 414 -5.25 8.98 16.25
C LYS A 414 -3.85 8.94 16.84
N ALA A 415 -3.70 8.52 18.08
CA ALA A 415 -2.40 8.21 18.67
C ALA A 415 -2.24 6.69 18.86
N PHE A 416 -1.15 6.12 18.38
CA PHE A 416 -0.84 4.70 18.51
C PHE A 416 0.16 4.50 19.64
N ALA A 417 -0.27 3.81 20.69
CA ALA A 417 0.56 3.48 21.84
C ALA A 417 1.17 2.07 21.69
N PRO A 418 2.38 1.84 22.22
CA PRO A 418 3.01 0.55 22.11
C PRO A 418 2.48 -0.43 23.16
N GLY A 419 2.09 -1.63 22.72
CA GLY A 419 1.67 -2.71 23.60
C GLY A 419 0.17 -2.71 23.90
N LYS A 420 -0.24 -3.48 24.92
CA LYS A 420 -1.63 -3.66 25.33
C LYS A 420 -2.06 -2.58 26.33
N MET A 421 -3.36 -2.26 26.36
CA MET A 421 -3.91 -1.29 27.31
C MET A 421 -3.71 -1.70 28.78
N GLU A 422 -3.73 -3.00 29.11
CA GLU A 422 -3.49 -3.48 30.49
C GLU A 422 -2.14 -3.02 31.06
N GLY A 423 -1.13 -2.79 30.20
CA GLY A 423 0.18 -2.29 30.58
C GLY A 423 0.28 -0.76 30.68
N ALA A 424 -0.82 -0.04 30.46
CA ALA A 424 -0.85 1.42 30.41
C ALA A 424 -1.75 2.00 31.50
N LYS A 425 -1.32 3.13 32.08
CA LYS A 425 -2.11 3.93 33.02
C LYS A 425 -2.52 5.24 32.36
N LEU A 426 -3.82 5.50 32.30
CA LEU A 426 -4.38 6.68 31.65
C LEU A 426 -4.90 7.65 32.71
N ILE A 427 -4.50 8.92 32.62
CA ILE A 427 -4.90 10.00 33.51
C ILE A 427 -5.33 11.19 32.67
N ARG A 428 -6.60 11.58 32.80
CA ARG A 428 -7.11 12.79 32.14
C ARG A 428 -6.99 14.00 33.07
N SER A 429 -6.50 15.12 32.54
CA SER A 429 -6.34 16.39 33.25
C SER A 429 -6.71 17.54 32.33
N GLY A 430 -7.94 18.06 32.49
CA GLY A 430 -8.52 19.01 31.53
C GLY A 430 -8.64 18.39 30.14
N ASP A 431 -8.09 19.06 29.13
CA ASP A 431 -8.11 18.62 27.73
C ASP A 431 -6.93 17.70 27.36
N ALA A 432 -6.05 17.42 28.33
CA ALA A 432 -4.91 16.54 28.13
C ALA A 432 -5.18 15.13 28.68
N LEU A 433 -4.75 14.11 27.95
CA LEU A 433 -4.68 12.73 28.40
C LEU A 433 -3.21 12.33 28.54
N THR A 434 -2.79 11.91 29.73
CA THR A 434 -1.46 11.34 29.95
C THR A 434 -1.55 9.83 30.05
N ILE A 435 -0.70 9.16 29.28
CA ILE A 435 -0.54 7.71 29.24
C ILE A 435 0.85 7.38 29.79
N THR A 436 0.91 6.60 30.85
CA THR A 436 2.16 6.08 31.39
C THR A 436 2.24 4.59 31.09
N ALA A 437 3.32 4.15 30.45
CA ALA A 437 3.59 2.75 30.13
C ALA A 437 5.08 2.45 30.34
N LEU A 438 5.50 1.18 30.14
CA LEU A 438 6.93 0.81 30.20
C LEU A 438 7.79 1.62 29.22
N ALA A 439 7.20 2.06 28.11
CA ALA A 439 7.85 2.85 27.08
C ALA A 439 8.15 4.30 27.52
N GLY A 440 7.49 4.82 28.56
CA GLY A 440 7.63 6.21 29.03
C GLY A 440 6.28 6.87 29.32
N ASN A 441 6.18 8.18 29.08
CA ASN A 441 4.93 8.93 29.21
C ASN A 441 4.52 9.61 27.89
N LEU A 442 3.27 9.47 27.48
CA LEU A 442 2.70 10.21 26.36
C LEU A 442 1.63 11.16 26.85
N THR A 443 1.69 12.43 26.45
CA THR A 443 0.62 13.40 26.68
C THR A 443 -0.06 13.73 25.37
N LEU A 444 -1.35 13.45 25.27
CA LEU A 444 -2.19 13.79 24.14
C LEU A 444 -2.99 15.06 24.46
N LYS A 445 -3.09 15.97 23.50
CA LYS A 445 -3.95 17.16 23.54
C LYS A 445 -4.72 17.24 22.23
N ALA A 446 -6.03 17.47 22.28
CA ALA A 446 -6.86 17.52 21.07
C ALA A 446 -6.64 16.30 20.15
N VAL A 447 -6.55 15.09 20.72
CA VAL A 447 -6.47 13.83 19.97
C VAL A 447 -7.65 12.97 20.36
N GLU A 448 -8.43 12.53 19.39
CA GLU A 448 -9.73 11.90 19.62
C GLU A 448 -9.63 10.40 19.86
N ARG A 449 -8.60 9.72 19.33
CA ARG A 449 -8.43 8.28 19.44
C ARG A 449 -7.06 7.92 20.01
N ILE A 450 -7.01 6.93 20.89
CA ILE A 450 -5.78 6.21 21.22
C ILE A 450 -5.94 4.73 20.89
N VAL A 451 -4.94 4.15 20.23
CA VAL A 451 -4.95 2.77 19.72
C VAL A 451 -3.82 1.98 20.38
N PHE A 452 -4.18 0.89 21.03
CA PHE A 452 -3.27 -0.12 21.59
C PHE A 452 -3.28 -1.37 20.69
N SER A 453 -2.41 -2.34 20.97
CA SER A 453 -2.35 -3.58 20.18
C SER A 453 -3.58 -4.48 20.33
N ASP A 454 -4.37 -4.32 21.39
CA ASP A 454 -5.51 -5.16 21.73
C ASP A 454 -6.86 -4.43 21.65
N GLN A 455 -6.88 -3.11 21.76
CA GLN A 455 -8.10 -2.29 21.71
C GLN A 455 -7.77 -0.81 21.47
N ALA A 456 -8.81 0.00 21.30
CA ALA A 456 -8.68 1.45 21.18
C ALA A 456 -9.70 2.17 22.08
N ILE A 457 -9.48 3.46 22.31
CA ILE A 457 -10.33 4.32 23.14
C ILE A 457 -10.60 5.63 22.41
N ALA A 458 -11.85 6.08 22.42
CA ALA A 458 -12.30 7.33 21.83
C ALA A 458 -12.70 8.37 22.90
N TYR A 459 -12.30 9.64 22.74
CA TYR A 459 -12.42 10.68 23.76
C TYR A 459 -13.26 11.91 23.36
N ASP A 460 -13.67 12.02 22.10
CA ASP A 460 -14.52 13.07 21.53
C ASP A 460 -16.00 12.88 21.85
N LEU A 461 -16.37 12.97 23.13
CA LEU A 461 -17.77 12.76 23.54
C LEU A 461 -18.72 13.88 23.12
N TYR A 462 -18.20 15.03 22.69
CA TYR A 462 -18.99 16.08 22.03
C TYR A 462 -19.04 15.91 20.51
N GLY A 463 -18.51 14.80 19.99
CA GLY A 463 -18.45 14.47 18.57
C GLY A 463 -18.76 12.98 18.30
N PRO A 464 -18.05 12.35 17.36
CA PRO A 464 -18.30 10.97 16.92
C PRO A 464 -18.47 9.90 18.02
N ALA A 465 -17.64 9.87 19.07
CA ALA A 465 -17.82 8.90 20.15
C ALA A 465 -19.10 9.12 20.96
N GLY A 466 -19.46 10.38 21.21
CA GLY A 466 -20.72 10.72 21.88
C GLY A 466 -21.94 10.33 21.04
N ILE A 467 -21.90 10.62 19.74
CA ILE A 467 -22.93 10.21 18.78
C ILE A 467 -23.09 8.68 18.79
N THR A 468 -21.97 7.95 18.76
CA THR A 468 -21.96 6.48 18.77
C THR A 468 -22.55 5.94 20.08
N ALA A 469 -22.07 6.40 21.24
CA ALA A 469 -22.55 5.95 22.54
C ALA A 469 -24.05 6.21 22.73
N LYS A 470 -24.53 7.41 22.35
CA LYS A 470 -25.96 7.76 22.44
C LYS A 470 -26.82 6.89 21.53
N THR A 471 -26.36 6.62 20.30
CA THR A 471 -27.06 5.74 19.36
C THR A 471 -27.18 4.32 19.90
N LEU A 472 -26.07 3.76 20.40
CA LEU A 472 -26.05 2.42 20.98
C LEU A 472 -26.99 2.32 22.20
N GLY A 473 -26.93 3.30 23.11
CA GLY A 473 -27.82 3.36 24.27
C GLY A 473 -29.30 3.37 23.89
N ALA A 474 -29.69 4.19 22.91
CA ALA A 474 -31.08 4.34 22.49
C ALA A 474 -31.62 3.11 21.73
N VAL A 475 -30.79 2.46 20.91
CA VAL A 475 -31.25 1.40 20.00
C VAL A 475 -31.01 0.00 20.54
N PHE A 476 -29.86 -0.23 21.18
CA PHE A 476 -29.43 -1.55 21.66
C PHE A 476 -29.43 -1.66 23.19
N GLY A 477 -29.72 -0.57 23.90
CA GLY A 477 -29.78 -0.53 25.36
C GLY A 477 -28.44 -0.19 26.01
N ILE A 478 -28.47 -0.01 27.33
CA ILE A 478 -27.33 0.53 28.09
C ILE A 478 -26.06 -0.31 27.99
N ASP A 479 -26.17 -1.63 27.96
CA ASP A 479 -25.00 -2.52 27.93
C ASP A 479 -24.26 -2.47 26.58
N ALA A 480 -24.91 -1.96 25.53
CA ALA A 480 -24.33 -1.89 24.20
C ALA A 480 -23.14 -0.92 24.11
N VAL A 481 -23.05 0.08 25.00
CA VAL A 481 -21.88 0.99 25.03
C VAL A 481 -20.61 0.30 25.54
N HIS A 482 -20.73 -0.89 26.14
CA HIS A 482 -19.60 -1.72 26.56
C HIS A 482 -19.28 -2.84 25.56
N ASN A 483 -20.09 -2.99 24.50
CA ASN A 483 -19.80 -3.92 23.41
C ASN A 483 -18.82 -3.25 22.43
N LYS A 484 -17.52 -3.52 22.64
CA LYS A 484 -16.42 -2.91 21.89
C LYS A 484 -16.53 -3.07 20.37
N SER A 485 -17.09 -4.19 19.90
CA SER A 485 -17.32 -4.42 18.47
C SER A 485 -18.41 -3.51 17.92
N PHE A 486 -19.51 -3.33 18.67
CA PHE A 486 -20.60 -2.43 18.24
C PHE A 486 -20.15 -0.97 18.25
N VAL A 487 -19.38 -0.58 19.25
CA VAL A 487 -18.75 0.75 19.30
C VAL A 487 -17.83 0.94 18.09
N GLY A 488 -16.97 -0.04 17.79
CA GLY A 488 -16.05 0.03 16.65
C GLY A 488 -16.77 0.18 15.31
N ILE A 489 -17.86 -0.56 15.11
CA ILE A 489 -18.72 -0.43 13.92
C ILE A 489 -19.31 0.98 13.87
N GLY A 490 -19.90 1.47 14.96
CA GLY A 490 -20.50 2.80 15.01
C GLY A 490 -19.50 3.91 14.69
N LEU A 491 -18.32 3.86 15.30
CA LEU A 491 -17.21 4.78 15.04
C LEU A 491 -16.74 4.71 13.58
N HIS A 492 -16.61 3.52 12.99
CA HIS A 492 -16.22 3.38 11.58
C HIS A 492 -17.17 4.15 10.63
N PHE A 493 -18.48 4.03 10.84
CA PHE A 493 -19.46 4.74 10.01
C PHE A 493 -19.31 6.26 10.09
N VAL A 494 -19.06 6.82 11.28
CA VAL A 494 -18.94 8.28 11.45
C VAL A 494 -17.56 8.81 11.10
N ASP A 495 -16.50 8.07 11.44
CA ASP A 495 -15.10 8.50 11.27
C ASP A 495 -14.62 8.32 9.82
N GLU A 496 -15.01 7.21 9.17
CA GLU A 496 -14.47 6.84 7.86
C GLU A 496 -15.50 7.00 6.72
N LEU A 497 -16.78 6.71 6.98
CA LEU A 497 -17.85 6.83 5.98
C LEU A 497 -18.61 8.17 6.06
N ASN A 498 -18.24 9.05 6.98
CA ASN A 498 -18.85 10.37 7.20
C ASN A 498 -20.37 10.33 7.42
N TYR A 499 -20.88 9.28 8.08
CA TYR A 499 -22.30 9.21 8.41
C TYR A 499 -22.72 10.36 9.32
N SER A 500 -23.85 10.99 9.02
CA SER A 500 -24.45 11.92 9.95
C SER A 500 -25.03 11.17 11.17
N TYR A 501 -25.33 11.90 12.25
CA TYR A 501 -26.01 11.31 13.41
C TYR A 501 -27.35 10.66 13.02
N LEU A 502 -28.07 11.29 12.08
CA LEU A 502 -29.34 10.77 11.57
C LEU A 502 -29.14 9.46 10.80
N ASP A 503 -28.13 9.40 9.93
CA ASP A 503 -27.84 8.21 9.11
C ASP A 503 -27.38 7.03 9.98
N LEU A 504 -26.51 7.30 10.96
CA LEU A 504 -26.08 6.27 11.91
C LEU A 504 -27.26 5.74 12.73
N MET A 505 -28.13 6.62 13.21
CA MET A 505 -29.34 6.23 13.94
C MET A 505 -30.28 5.38 13.09
N GLN A 506 -30.52 5.78 11.84
CA GLN A 506 -31.35 5.02 10.91
C GLN A 506 -30.77 3.63 10.63
N LEU A 507 -29.45 3.56 10.39
CA LEU A 507 -28.73 2.30 10.21
C LEU A 507 -28.88 1.39 11.43
N ALA A 508 -28.68 1.93 12.63
CA ALA A 508 -28.80 1.18 13.88
C ALA A 508 -30.21 0.60 14.07
N ILE A 509 -31.26 1.40 13.83
CA ILE A 509 -32.65 0.95 13.95
C ILE A 509 -32.95 -0.15 12.92
N ASN A 510 -32.51 0.02 11.67
CA ASN A 510 -32.66 -1.00 10.63
C ASN A 510 -31.94 -2.30 11.01
N ALA A 511 -30.72 -2.21 11.54
CA ALA A 511 -29.96 -3.37 12.00
C ALA A 511 -30.66 -4.09 13.17
N ARG A 512 -31.32 -3.34 14.06
CA ARG A 512 -31.99 -3.90 15.24
C ARG A 512 -33.35 -4.52 14.93
N LEU A 513 -34.16 -3.88 14.09
CA LEU A 513 -35.53 -4.30 13.79
C LEU A 513 -35.66 -5.13 12.51
N GLY A 514 -34.65 -5.13 11.65
CA GLY A 514 -34.69 -5.79 10.34
C GLY A 514 -35.54 -5.02 9.32
N ALA A 515 -35.99 -5.71 8.28
CA ALA A 515 -36.83 -5.12 7.23
C ALA A 515 -38.31 -5.04 7.67
N ASN A 516 -39.03 -4.05 7.13
CA ASN A 516 -40.49 -3.89 7.25
C ASN A 516 -41.04 -3.69 8.68
N PHE A 517 -40.30 -3.01 9.55
CA PHE A 517 -40.83 -2.61 10.86
C PHE A 517 -41.93 -1.55 10.76
N THR A 518 -42.79 -1.51 11.76
CA THR A 518 -43.82 -0.49 11.94
C THR A 518 -43.31 0.67 12.80
N HIS A 519 -43.91 1.85 12.66
CA HIS A 519 -43.60 2.99 13.54
C HIS A 519 -43.84 2.69 15.02
N ALA A 520 -44.85 1.88 15.35
CA ALA A 520 -45.07 1.42 16.72
C ALA A 520 -43.89 0.61 17.29
N GLN A 521 -43.27 -0.26 16.48
CA GLN A 521 -42.09 -1.01 16.89
C GLN A 521 -40.87 -0.11 17.11
N VAL A 522 -40.71 0.95 16.32
CA VAL A 522 -39.66 1.96 16.53
C VAL A 522 -39.86 2.68 17.87
N VAL A 523 -41.08 3.14 18.15
CA VAL A 523 -41.42 3.84 19.39
C VAL A 523 -41.24 2.93 20.61
N ASP A 524 -41.74 1.69 20.53
CA ASP A 524 -41.59 0.72 21.62
C ASP A 524 -40.11 0.40 21.91
N LEU A 525 -39.29 0.23 20.86
CA LEU A 525 -37.85 -0.01 20.98
C LEU A 525 -37.15 1.13 21.72
N LEU A 526 -37.27 2.36 21.18
CA LEU A 526 -36.57 3.53 21.70
C LEU A 526 -37.02 3.87 23.12
N TYR A 527 -38.33 3.88 23.36
CA TYR A 527 -38.88 4.24 24.67
C TYR A 527 -38.49 3.21 25.73
N THR A 528 -38.49 1.92 25.39
CA THR A 528 -38.08 0.86 26.33
C THR A 528 -36.60 1.00 26.71
N ASN A 529 -35.71 1.25 25.75
CA ASN A 529 -34.28 1.37 26.03
C ASN A 529 -33.93 2.66 26.79
N VAL A 530 -34.60 3.77 26.46
CA VAL A 530 -34.32 5.08 27.04
C VAL A 530 -34.98 5.26 28.39
N VAL A 531 -36.23 4.83 28.56
CA VAL A 531 -37.04 5.03 29.78
C VAL A 531 -37.03 3.81 30.70
N GLY A 532 -36.72 2.61 30.17
CA GLY A 532 -36.65 1.37 30.94
C GLY A 532 -37.97 0.59 31.01
N GLN A 533 -39.01 1.03 30.31
CA GLN A 533 -40.31 0.36 30.25
C GLN A 533 -41.01 0.65 28.92
N VAL A 534 -41.98 -0.17 28.53
CA VAL A 534 -42.80 0.08 27.33
C VAL A 534 -43.67 1.34 27.51
N PRO A 535 -43.92 2.11 26.44
CA PRO A 535 -44.80 3.28 26.52
C PRO A 535 -46.26 2.83 26.72
N ASP A 536 -47.03 3.64 27.44
CA ASP A 536 -48.49 3.46 27.47
C ASP A 536 -49.12 3.79 26.11
N ALA A 537 -50.40 3.45 25.94
CA ALA A 537 -51.08 3.60 24.65
C ALA A 537 -51.13 5.05 24.14
N ALA A 538 -51.29 6.03 25.05
CA ALA A 538 -51.37 7.44 24.68
C ALA A 538 -50.00 7.99 24.26
N THR A 539 -48.96 7.62 24.99
CA THR A 539 -47.57 7.99 24.73
C THR A 539 -47.09 7.36 23.42
N ARG A 540 -47.36 6.06 23.23
CA ARG A 540 -47.08 5.37 21.97
C ARG A 540 -47.73 6.09 20.81
N LYS A 541 -49.04 6.35 20.91
CA LYS A 541 -49.79 7.03 19.84
C LYS A 541 -49.19 8.39 19.51
N THR A 542 -48.81 9.16 20.53
CA THR A 542 -48.20 10.49 20.35
C THR A 542 -46.96 10.41 19.48
N PHE A 543 -46.04 9.48 19.75
CA PHE A 543 -44.81 9.36 18.97
C PHE A 543 -45.02 8.67 17.62
N THR A 544 -45.95 7.72 17.49
CA THR A 544 -46.26 7.12 16.19
C THR A 544 -46.90 8.13 15.25
N ASP A 545 -47.80 8.99 15.75
CA ASP A 545 -48.43 10.04 14.95
C ASP A 545 -47.37 10.99 14.36
N LEU A 546 -46.29 11.27 15.09
CA LEU A 546 -45.16 12.10 14.62
C LEU A 546 -44.37 11.46 13.46
N LEU A 547 -44.33 10.12 13.40
CA LEU A 547 -43.73 9.40 12.28
C LEU A 547 -44.73 9.27 11.11
N ASP A 548 -45.98 8.94 11.40
CA ASP A 548 -47.05 8.74 10.40
C ASP A 548 -47.37 10.02 9.63
N ASN A 549 -47.31 11.18 10.29
CA ASN A 549 -47.55 12.47 9.65
C ASN A 549 -46.29 13.10 9.04
N GLY A 550 -45.13 12.44 9.14
CA GLY A 550 -43.85 12.91 8.60
C GLY A 550 -43.20 14.06 9.36
N THR A 551 -43.64 14.39 10.59
CA THR A 551 -42.98 15.41 11.43
C THR A 551 -41.54 14.99 11.78
N PHE A 552 -41.33 13.70 12.03
CA PHE A 552 -40.02 13.10 12.20
C PHE A 552 -39.82 11.95 11.23
N THR A 553 -38.59 11.78 10.76
CA THR A 553 -38.15 10.50 10.20
C THR A 553 -37.85 9.52 11.33
N VAL A 554 -37.74 8.23 11.00
CA VAL A 554 -37.35 7.20 11.98
C VAL A 554 -36.00 7.51 12.63
N GLY A 555 -34.98 7.84 11.82
CA GLY A 555 -33.69 8.32 12.33
C GLY A 555 -33.83 9.59 13.17
N GLY A 556 -34.66 10.56 12.76
CA GLY A 556 -34.89 11.80 13.51
C GLY A 556 -35.53 11.58 14.88
N LEU A 557 -36.54 10.71 15.00
CA LEU A 557 -37.13 10.36 16.28
C LEU A 557 -36.13 9.59 17.16
N GLY A 558 -35.30 8.72 16.56
CA GLY A 558 -34.22 8.03 17.25
C GLY A 558 -33.20 8.98 17.85
N VAL A 559 -32.78 10.02 17.10
CA VAL A 559 -31.88 11.07 17.60
C VAL A 559 -32.52 11.83 18.77
N LEU A 560 -33.81 12.20 18.65
CA LEU A 560 -34.54 12.86 19.74
C LEU A 560 -34.53 12.01 21.02
N ALA A 561 -34.79 10.71 20.91
CA ALA A 561 -34.75 9.79 22.04
C ALA A 561 -33.33 9.68 22.63
N ALA A 562 -32.32 9.61 21.77
CA ALA A 562 -30.92 9.44 22.16
C ALA A 562 -30.32 10.68 22.85
N ASP A 563 -30.83 11.88 22.57
CA ASP A 563 -30.39 13.13 23.18
C ASP A 563 -31.10 13.48 24.50
N THR A 564 -32.03 12.65 24.95
CA THR A 564 -32.66 12.83 26.27
C THR A 564 -31.68 12.64 27.43
N GLU A 565 -31.92 13.36 28.54
CA GLU A 565 -31.13 13.19 29.77
C GLU A 565 -31.26 11.79 30.36
N PHE A 566 -32.37 11.09 30.10
CA PHE A 566 -32.53 9.68 30.44
C PHE A 566 -31.46 8.82 29.78
N ASN A 567 -31.32 8.90 28.45
CA ASN A 567 -30.32 8.12 27.73
C ASN A 567 -28.89 8.48 28.15
N LYS A 568 -28.57 9.78 28.24
CA LYS A 568 -27.23 10.25 28.64
C LYS A 568 -26.84 9.79 30.04
N THR A 569 -27.79 9.78 30.97
CA THR A 569 -27.57 9.28 32.34
C THR A 569 -27.40 7.77 32.34
N ASN A 570 -28.26 7.06 31.61
CA ASN A 570 -28.25 5.60 31.52
C ASN A 570 -26.92 5.06 30.98
N ILE A 571 -26.37 5.67 29.92
CA ILE A 571 -25.06 5.31 29.35
C ILE A 571 -23.87 5.92 30.10
N LYS A 572 -24.12 6.67 31.19
CA LYS A 572 -23.10 7.37 31.98
C LYS A 572 -22.18 8.24 31.12
N LEU A 573 -22.75 9.03 30.21
CA LEU A 573 -21.99 9.82 29.23
C LEU A 573 -20.94 10.73 29.90
N VAL A 574 -21.27 11.32 31.06
CA VAL A 574 -20.33 12.13 31.86
C VAL A 574 -19.15 11.30 32.38
N GLY A 575 -19.38 10.05 32.78
CA GLY A 575 -18.32 9.14 33.21
C GLY A 575 -17.41 8.74 32.06
N LEU A 576 -17.99 8.50 30.89
CA LEU A 576 -17.24 8.23 29.66
C LEU A 576 -16.32 9.41 29.28
N ALA A 577 -16.62 10.65 29.67
CA ALA A 577 -15.74 11.78 29.37
C ALA A 577 -14.39 11.66 30.08
N GLN A 578 -14.33 10.89 31.17
CA GLN A 578 -13.11 10.63 31.93
C GLN A 578 -12.39 9.38 31.43
N THR A 579 -13.14 8.30 31.18
CA THR A 579 -12.55 7.00 30.81
C THR A 579 -12.31 6.85 29.30
N GLY A 580 -13.05 7.60 28.50
CA GLY A 580 -13.22 7.35 27.08
C GLY A 580 -14.18 6.20 26.79
N LEU A 581 -14.49 6.01 25.51
CA LEU A 581 -15.32 4.95 24.99
C LEU A 581 -14.42 3.87 24.35
N GLU A 582 -14.34 2.71 24.98
CA GLU A 582 -13.50 1.60 24.51
C GLU A 582 -14.12 0.89 23.30
N TYR A 583 -13.28 0.54 22.32
CA TYR A 583 -13.72 -0.13 21.10
C TYR A 583 -12.66 -1.04 20.49
N LEU A 584 -13.11 -1.93 19.60
CA LEU A 584 -12.23 -2.69 18.71
C LEU A 584 -12.28 -2.02 17.34
N PRO A 585 -11.15 -1.57 16.77
CA PRO A 585 -11.12 -1.04 15.41
C PRO A 585 -11.77 -2.02 14.43
N PHE A 586 -12.70 -1.50 13.62
CA PHE A 586 -13.41 -2.28 12.61
C PHE A 586 -12.72 -2.10 11.26
N SER A 587 -12.24 -3.20 10.68
CA SER A 587 -11.84 -3.27 9.27
C SER A 587 -12.90 -4.10 8.54
N ALA A 588 -13.58 -3.49 7.57
CA ALA A 588 -14.58 -4.14 6.74
C ALA A 588 -13.99 -5.28 5.90
#